data_AF-A0A8B8CEN4-F1
#
_entry.id   AF-A0A8B8CEN4-F1
#
_cell.length_a   1.000
_cell.length_b   1.000
_cell.length_c   1.000
_cell.angle_alpha   90.00
_cell.angle_beta   90.00
_cell.angle_gamma   90.00
#
_symmetry.space_group_name_H-M   'P 1'
#
loop_
_entity.id
_entity.type
_entity.pdbx_description
1 polymer ?
#
loop_
_entity_poly.entity_id
_entity_poly.type
_entity_poly.pdbx_seq_one_letter_code
_entity_poly.pdbx_strand_id
1 'polypeptide(L)'
;MIRTNEPKEVVLKTFKRARKRVLEKESYPLWNVVLDFCTTCNFTEVENLFETGIMACREVCVPVKEIYLHWTYLKDGVKAARHLYTRLQHLKPLSLQFYKLYVHLEKSQANQKIKFLRTAYEDAVKEFGTCNAGIWIEYIKLETEHPEGNAESAAQIHFRALRCLEGEENENLSHDTH
;
A
#
# COMPACT_ATOMS: atom_id res chain seq x y z
N MET A 1 -18.17 21.21 -29.60
CA MET A 1 -16.87 21.01 -28.93
C MET A 1 -16.84 21.82 -27.65
N ILE A 2 -17.15 21.19 -26.51
CA ILE A 2 -17.10 21.85 -25.20
C ILE A 2 -15.65 21.82 -24.72
N ARG A 3 -15.10 22.98 -24.36
CA ARG A 3 -13.75 23.16 -23.81
C ARG A 3 -13.71 22.55 -22.40
N THR A 4 -13.18 21.34 -22.23
CA THR A 4 -13.21 20.61 -20.93
C THR A 4 -11.90 20.65 -20.14
N ASN A 5 -10.99 21.60 -20.40
CA ASN A 5 -9.75 21.76 -19.61
C ASN A 5 -9.82 22.86 -18.52
N GLU A 6 -10.84 23.72 -18.56
CA GLU A 6 -10.92 24.90 -17.69
C GLU A 6 -11.09 24.55 -16.19
N PRO A 7 -11.93 23.58 -15.78
CA PRO A 7 -12.04 23.19 -14.38
C PRO A 7 -10.74 22.61 -13.81
N LYS A 8 -10.07 21.75 -14.59
CA LYS A 8 -8.79 21.13 -14.21
C LYS A 8 -7.71 22.16 -13.93
N GLU A 9 -7.51 23.11 -14.83
CA GLU A 9 -6.48 24.13 -14.66
C GLU A 9 -6.73 25.00 -13.42
N VAL A 10 -7.98 25.38 -13.19
CA VAL A 10 -8.38 26.18 -12.03
C VAL A 10 -8.12 25.41 -10.73
N VAL A 11 -8.47 24.13 -10.66
CA VAL A 11 -8.20 23.29 -9.49
C VAL A 11 -6.70 23.16 -9.24
N LEU A 12 -5.90 22.78 -10.26
CA LEU A 12 -4.45 22.61 -10.09
C LEU A 12 -3.74 23.92 -9.72
N LYS A 13 -4.15 25.06 -10.31
CA LYS A 13 -3.63 26.39 -9.94
C LYS A 13 -4.00 26.73 -8.49
N THR A 14 -5.22 26.40 -8.07
CA THR A 14 -5.69 26.65 -6.70
C THR A 14 -4.98 25.77 -5.69
N PHE A 15 -4.81 24.48 -5.97
CA PHE A 15 -4.00 23.55 -5.18
C PHE A 15 -2.57 24.07 -4.98
N LYS A 16 -1.90 24.48 -6.07
CA LYS A 16 -0.54 25.04 -6.01
C LYS A 16 -0.45 26.29 -5.13
N ARG A 17 -1.47 27.16 -5.15
CA ARG A 17 -1.53 28.36 -4.29
C ARG A 17 -1.77 27.99 -2.83
N ALA A 18 -2.69 27.08 -2.55
CA ALA A 18 -3.01 26.63 -1.20
C ALA A 18 -1.79 25.97 -0.54
N ARG A 19 -1.07 25.11 -1.27
CA ARG A 19 0.14 24.43 -0.77
C ARG A 19 1.25 25.39 -0.34
N LYS A 20 1.33 26.59 -0.91
CA LYS A 20 2.30 27.63 -0.49
C LYS A 20 1.96 28.28 0.85
N ARG A 21 0.75 28.08 1.37
CA ARG A 21 0.23 28.71 2.59
C ARG A 21 0.05 27.73 3.75
N VAL A 22 0.28 26.45 3.52
CA VAL A 22 0.14 25.38 4.51
C VAL A 22 1.50 24.75 4.73
N LEU A 23 1.79 24.36 5.97
CA LEU A 23 3.01 23.62 6.28
C LEU A 23 3.04 22.30 5.50
N GLU A 24 4.20 21.91 5.01
CA GLU A 24 4.31 20.72 4.15
C GLU A 24 3.75 19.46 4.82
N LYS A 25 4.05 19.28 6.11
CA LYS A 25 3.56 18.16 6.94
C LYS A 25 2.05 18.14 7.14
N GLU A 26 1.40 19.29 7.03
CA GLU A 26 -0.05 19.44 7.17
C GLU A 26 -0.76 19.49 5.81
N SER A 27 -0.02 19.34 4.71
CA SER A 27 -0.55 19.53 3.36
C SER A 27 -1.32 18.33 2.82
N TYR A 28 -1.24 17.15 3.47
CA TYR A 28 -1.89 15.92 2.99
C TYR A 28 -3.38 16.07 2.66
N PRO A 29 -4.23 16.75 3.45
CA PRO A 29 -5.63 16.95 3.09
C PRO A 29 -5.82 17.64 1.73
N LEU A 30 -4.93 18.58 1.38
CA LEU A 30 -4.96 19.21 0.05
C LEU A 30 -4.61 18.21 -1.05
N TRP A 31 -3.62 17.35 -0.81
CA TRP A 31 -3.23 16.28 -1.74
C TRP A 31 -4.37 15.29 -1.97
N ASN A 32 -5.03 14.85 -0.89
CA ASN A 32 -6.13 13.90 -0.97
C ASN A 32 -7.27 14.45 -1.84
N VAL A 33 -7.68 15.70 -1.62
CA VAL A 33 -8.76 16.34 -2.41
C VAL A 33 -8.38 16.51 -3.88
N VAL A 34 -7.16 16.95 -4.19
CA VAL A 34 -6.76 17.15 -5.59
C VAL A 34 -6.58 15.81 -6.31
N LEU A 35 -6.05 14.79 -5.63
CA LEU A 35 -5.91 13.45 -6.20
C LEU A 35 -7.28 12.85 -6.48
N ASP A 36 -8.20 12.87 -5.51
CA ASP A 36 -9.57 12.39 -5.66
C ASP A 36 -10.30 13.07 -6.83
N PHE A 37 -10.18 14.39 -6.95
CA PHE A 37 -10.74 15.13 -8.08
C PHE A 37 -10.11 14.70 -9.42
N CYS A 38 -8.78 14.61 -9.49
CA CYS A 38 -8.07 14.27 -10.71
C CYS A 38 -8.32 12.83 -11.17
N THR A 39 -8.41 11.87 -10.23
CA THR A 39 -8.72 10.47 -10.52
C THR A 39 -10.17 10.31 -10.95
N THR A 40 -11.12 10.96 -10.26
CA THR A 40 -12.55 10.92 -10.61
C THR A 40 -12.83 11.52 -11.98
N CYS A 41 -12.13 12.60 -12.34
CA CYS A 41 -12.26 13.22 -13.66
C CYS A 41 -11.41 12.57 -14.76
N ASN A 42 -10.70 11.47 -14.47
CA ASN A 42 -9.84 10.74 -15.42
C ASN A 42 -8.83 11.63 -16.17
N PHE A 43 -8.18 12.55 -15.46
CA PHE A 43 -7.16 13.40 -16.10
C PHE A 43 -5.89 12.60 -16.41
N THR A 44 -5.35 12.79 -17.62
CA THR A 44 -4.19 12.04 -18.12
C THR A 44 -2.92 12.30 -17.33
N GLU A 45 -2.79 13.46 -16.69
CA GLU A 45 -1.60 13.88 -15.95
C GLU A 45 -1.67 13.58 -14.45
N VAL A 46 -2.67 12.82 -13.99
CA VAL A 46 -2.77 12.43 -12.58
C VAL A 46 -1.56 11.61 -12.13
N GLU A 47 -0.93 10.85 -13.04
CA GLU A 47 0.33 10.14 -12.77
C GLU A 47 1.45 11.09 -12.37
N ASN A 48 1.61 12.22 -13.06
CA ASN A 48 2.61 13.23 -12.68
C ASN A 48 2.34 13.81 -11.29
N LEU A 49 1.06 13.93 -10.91
CA LEU A 49 0.67 14.39 -9.59
C LEU A 49 1.00 13.35 -8.51
N PHE A 50 0.78 12.06 -8.79
CA PHE A 50 1.25 10.97 -7.93
C PHE A 50 2.78 10.96 -7.79
N GLU A 51 3.53 11.02 -8.89
CA GLU A 51 5.00 11.07 -8.85
C GLU A 51 5.51 12.28 -8.05
N THR A 52 4.83 13.43 -8.14
CA THR A 52 5.17 14.59 -7.30
C THR A 52 4.86 14.33 -5.83
N GLY A 53 3.74 13.68 -5.52
CA GLY A 53 3.32 13.41 -4.14
C GLY A 53 4.19 12.36 -3.44
N ILE A 54 4.68 11.34 -4.15
CA ILE A 54 5.60 10.34 -3.55
C ILE A 54 6.98 10.93 -3.20
N MET A 55 7.34 12.08 -3.79
CA MET A 55 8.57 12.81 -3.52
C MET A 55 8.43 13.90 -2.45
N ALA A 56 7.22 14.12 -1.92
CA ALA A 56 6.96 15.09 -0.86
C ALA A 56 7.37 14.55 0.53
N CYS A 57 7.15 15.34 1.59
CA CYS A 57 7.38 14.90 2.96
C CYS A 57 6.62 13.62 3.33
N ARG A 58 7.05 12.96 4.42
CA ARG A 58 6.54 11.66 4.88
C ARG A 58 5.02 11.60 5.01
N GLU A 59 4.43 12.65 5.59
CA GLU A 59 3.01 12.77 5.87
C GLU A 59 2.15 12.77 4.59
N VAL A 60 2.75 13.15 3.46
CA VAL A 60 2.13 13.12 2.14
C VAL A 60 2.52 11.85 1.39
N CYS A 61 3.80 11.51 1.33
CA CYS A 61 4.28 10.46 0.44
C CYS A 61 3.76 9.06 0.80
N VAL A 62 3.58 8.77 2.10
CA VAL A 62 3.08 7.48 2.58
C VAL A 62 1.65 7.22 2.09
N PRO A 63 0.64 8.04 2.42
CA PRO A 63 -0.72 7.81 1.95
C PRO A 63 -0.86 7.96 0.43
N VAL A 64 -0.07 8.83 -0.22
CA VAL A 64 -0.09 8.96 -1.68
C VAL A 64 0.32 7.65 -2.38
N LYS A 65 1.28 6.89 -1.85
CA LYS A 65 1.65 5.58 -2.41
C LYS A 65 0.51 4.57 -2.35
N GLU A 66 -0.27 4.59 -1.26
CA GLU A 66 -1.46 3.74 -1.12
C GLU A 66 -2.51 4.08 -2.17
N ILE A 67 -2.85 5.37 -2.31
CA ILE A 67 -3.82 5.83 -3.32
C ILE A 67 -3.32 5.52 -4.73
N TYR A 68 -2.03 5.72 -5.00
CA TYR A 68 -1.45 5.46 -6.32
C TYR A 68 -1.54 3.98 -6.69
N LEU A 69 -1.18 3.09 -5.75
CA LEU A 69 -1.27 1.64 -5.97
C LEU A 69 -2.71 1.21 -6.27
N HIS A 70 -3.67 1.69 -5.47
CA HIS A 70 -5.08 1.38 -5.67
C HIS A 70 -5.61 1.94 -7.00
N TRP A 71 -5.28 3.18 -7.33
CA TRP A 71 -5.69 3.81 -8.58
C TRP A 71 -5.14 3.07 -9.80
N THR A 72 -3.86 2.69 -9.80
CA THR A 72 -3.26 1.91 -10.90
C THR A 72 -3.92 0.55 -11.04
N TYR A 73 -4.30 -0.09 -9.93
CA TYR A 73 -5.10 -1.32 -9.98
C TYR A 73 -6.46 -1.10 -10.65
N LEU A 74 -7.19 -0.04 -10.28
CA LEU A 74 -8.50 0.25 -10.86
C LEU A 74 -8.43 0.60 -12.35
N LYS A 75 -7.39 1.35 -12.76
CA LYS A 75 -7.21 1.82 -14.13
C LYS A 75 -6.66 0.72 -15.06
N ASP A 76 -5.57 0.08 -14.65
CA ASP A 76 -4.74 -0.77 -15.52
C ASP A 76 -4.67 -2.24 -15.05
N GLY A 77 -5.37 -2.57 -13.96
CA GLY A 77 -5.50 -3.92 -13.43
C GLY A 77 -4.29 -4.42 -12.62
N VAL A 78 -4.41 -5.66 -12.15
CA VAL A 78 -3.44 -6.25 -11.19
C VAL A 78 -2.01 -6.34 -11.72
N LYS A 79 -1.81 -6.52 -13.04
CA LYS A 79 -0.46 -6.60 -13.61
C LYS A 79 0.29 -5.28 -13.46
N ALA A 80 -0.37 -4.15 -13.77
CA ALA A 80 0.21 -2.84 -13.59
C ALA A 80 0.44 -2.54 -12.10
N ALA A 81 -0.51 -2.90 -11.23
CA ALA A 81 -0.38 -2.75 -9.79
C ALA A 81 0.84 -3.51 -9.23
N ARG A 82 1.12 -4.75 -9.68
CA ARG A 82 2.32 -5.51 -9.31
C ARG A 82 3.62 -4.81 -9.70
N HIS A 83 3.69 -4.26 -10.91
CA HIS A 83 4.85 -3.50 -11.35
C HIS A 83 5.05 -2.23 -10.51
N LEU A 84 3.97 -1.51 -10.23
CA LEU A 84 4.00 -0.32 -9.39
C LEU A 84 4.41 -0.67 -7.96
N TYR A 85 3.82 -1.70 -7.35
CA TYR A 85 4.19 -2.20 -6.03
C TYR A 85 5.69 -2.50 -5.94
N THR A 86 6.23 -3.25 -6.92
CA THR A 86 7.66 -3.59 -6.98
C THR A 86 8.55 -2.35 -7.01
N ARG A 87 8.13 -1.28 -7.68
CA ARG A 87 8.87 -0.01 -7.66
C ARG A 87 8.73 0.70 -6.31
N LEU A 88 7.50 0.90 -5.84
CA LEU A 88 7.20 1.68 -4.65
C LEU A 88 7.75 1.04 -3.36
N GLN A 89 7.85 -0.29 -3.28
CA GLN A 89 8.37 -0.97 -2.10
C GLN A 89 9.81 -0.58 -1.73
N HIS A 90 10.60 -0.15 -2.73
CA HIS A 90 11.97 0.32 -2.57
C HIS A 90 12.05 1.80 -2.18
N LEU A 91 10.96 2.55 -2.32
CA LEU A 91 10.88 3.96 -1.98
C LEU A 91 10.34 4.12 -0.56
N LYS A 92 11.21 3.97 0.44
CA LYS A 92 10.83 4.20 1.85
C LYS A 92 10.59 5.69 2.13
N PRO A 93 9.75 6.06 3.12
CA PRO A 93 9.00 5.18 4.03
C PRO A 93 7.71 4.61 3.42
N LEU A 94 7.24 3.49 3.97
CA LEU A 94 5.94 2.86 3.67
C LEU A 94 5.13 2.70 4.96
N SER A 95 3.84 2.42 4.80
CA SER A 95 2.94 2.03 5.89
C SER A 95 2.68 0.52 5.84
N LEU A 96 2.29 -0.06 6.97
CA LEU A 96 1.72 -1.40 6.97
C LEU A 96 0.47 -1.49 6.08
N GLN A 97 -0.31 -0.41 6.02
CA GLN A 97 -1.51 -0.32 5.18
C GLN A 97 -1.20 -0.47 3.69
N PHE A 98 -0.05 0.03 3.22
CA PHE A 98 0.40 -0.16 1.84
C PHE A 98 0.55 -1.65 1.48
N TYR A 99 1.17 -2.43 2.37
CA TYR A 99 1.32 -3.87 2.20
C TYR A 99 -0.03 -4.60 2.26
N LYS A 100 -0.86 -4.26 3.25
CA LYS A 100 -2.22 -4.83 3.39
C LYS A 100 -3.10 -4.54 2.18
N LEU A 101 -3.01 -3.33 1.64
CA LEU A 101 -3.69 -2.96 0.40
C LEU A 101 -3.25 -3.87 -0.75
N TYR A 102 -1.94 -4.02 -0.98
CA TYR A 102 -1.46 -4.89 -2.05
C TYR A 102 -1.91 -6.35 -1.90
N VAL A 103 -1.83 -6.91 -0.69
CA VAL A 103 -2.36 -8.24 -0.37
C VAL A 103 -3.86 -8.34 -0.70
N HIS A 104 -4.65 -7.33 -0.33
CA HIS A 104 -6.08 -7.31 -0.62
C HIS A 104 -6.35 -7.32 -2.14
N LEU A 105 -5.61 -6.54 -2.92
CA LEU A 105 -5.73 -6.50 -4.38
C LEU A 105 -5.33 -7.84 -5.03
N GLU A 106 -4.35 -8.54 -4.47
CA GLU A 106 -3.97 -9.89 -4.92
C GLU A 106 -5.02 -10.94 -4.56
N LYS A 107 -5.58 -10.89 -3.34
CA LYS A 107 -6.66 -11.79 -2.89
C LYS A 107 -7.97 -11.55 -3.65
N SER A 108 -8.22 -10.35 -4.18
CA SER A 108 -9.42 -10.07 -4.98
C SER A 108 -9.40 -10.67 -6.39
N GLN A 109 -8.28 -11.29 -6.81
CA GLN A 109 -8.19 -11.91 -8.12
C GLN A 109 -8.89 -13.28 -8.13
N ALA A 110 -9.57 -13.60 -9.24
CA ALA A 110 -10.18 -14.93 -9.42
C ALA A 110 -9.15 -16.08 -9.37
N ASN A 111 -7.93 -15.81 -9.85
CA ASN A 111 -6.79 -16.71 -9.73
C ASN A 111 -5.72 -16.01 -8.88
N GLN A 112 -5.83 -16.22 -7.56
CA GLN A 112 -4.88 -15.73 -6.57
C GLN A 112 -3.57 -16.49 -6.74
N LYS A 113 -2.49 -15.78 -7.01
CA LYS A 113 -1.17 -16.41 -7.17
C LYS A 113 -0.42 -16.29 -5.86
N ILE A 114 -0.31 -17.39 -5.12
CA ILE A 114 0.30 -17.41 -3.79
C ILE A 114 1.70 -16.79 -3.75
N LYS A 115 2.48 -16.89 -4.85
CA LYS A 115 3.81 -16.28 -4.94
C LYS A 115 3.80 -14.77 -4.66
N PHE A 116 2.79 -14.03 -5.14
CA PHE A 116 2.73 -12.57 -4.93
C PHE A 116 2.26 -12.23 -3.52
N LEU A 117 1.39 -13.05 -2.95
CA LEU A 117 0.98 -12.95 -1.54
C LEU A 117 2.15 -13.21 -0.60
N ARG A 118 2.94 -14.29 -0.85
CA ARG A 118 4.18 -14.59 -0.11
C ARG A 118 5.16 -13.42 -0.18
N THR A 119 5.44 -12.89 -1.37
CA THR A 119 6.32 -11.71 -1.51
C THR A 119 5.82 -10.54 -0.69
N ALA A 120 4.52 -10.23 -0.74
CA ALA A 120 3.94 -9.13 0.02
C ALA A 120 4.09 -9.30 1.54
N TYR A 121 3.81 -10.51 2.05
CA TYR A 121 3.96 -10.79 3.47
C TYR A 121 5.43 -10.80 3.90
N GLU A 122 6.34 -11.37 3.11
CA GLU A 122 7.79 -11.34 3.39
C GLU A 122 8.32 -9.89 3.45
N ASP A 123 7.95 -9.05 2.49
CA ASP A 123 8.34 -7.63 2.49
C ASP A 123 7.82 -6.90 3.73
N ALA A 124 6.61 -7.24 4.16
CA ALA A 124 5.93 -6.56 5.25
C ALA A 124 6.42 -7.05 6.63
N VAL A 125 6.66 -8.35 6.84
CA VAL A 125 7.28 -8.86 8.10
C VAL A 125 8.73 -8.40 8.22
N LYS A 126 9.43 -8.17 7.11
CA LYS A 126 10.77 -7.60 7.12
C LYS A 126 10.80 -6.16 7.68
N GLU A 127 9.74 -5.37 7.44
CA GLU A 127 9.68 -3.97 7.89
C GLU A 127 8.92 -3.79 9.21
N PHE A 128 7.88 -4.61 9.46
CA PHE A 128 6.96 -4.45 10.60
C PHE A 128 6.86 -5.69 11.49
N GLY A 129 7.59 -6.76 11.20
CA GLY A 129 7.46 -8.04 11.90
C GLY A 129 8.02 -8.06 13.32
N THR A 130 8.75 -7.05 13.77
CA THR A 130 9.20 -6.96 15.18
C THR A 130 8.12 -6.42 16.11
N CYS A 131 7.18 -5.64 15.58
CA CYS A 131 6.18 -4.89 16.36
C CYS A 131 4.72 -5.21 15.97
N ASN A 132 4.49 -6.27 15.19
CA ASN A 132 3.17 -6.64 14.74
C ASN A 132 3.04 -8.16 14.55
N ALA A 133 2.53 -8.86 15.56
CA ALA A 133 2.23 -10.29 15.50
C ALA A 133 1.15 -10.60 14.46
N GLY A 134 0.18 -9.69 14.29
CA GLY A 134 -0.94 -9.85 13.36
C GLY A 134 -0.49 -10.15 11.93
N ILE A 135 0.60 -9.54 11.45
CA ILE A 135 1.11 -9.82 10.11
C ILE A 135 1.68 -11.23 9.95
N TRP A 136 2.29 -11.78 11.00
CA TRP A 136 2.78 -13.15 11.01
C TRP A 136 1.61 -14.13 11.03
N ILE A 137 0.58 -13.85 11.84
CA ILE A 137 -0.65 -14.67 11.90
C ILE A 137 -1.33 -14.70 10.53
N GLU A 138 -1.49 -13.55 9.88
CA GLU A 138 -2.05 -13.47 8.53
C GLU A 138 -1.21 -14.24 7.50
N TYR A 139 0.12 -14.24 7.64
CA TYR A 139 1.02 -14.98 6.74
C TYR A 139 0.97 -16.50 6.99
N ILE A 140 0.91 -16.94 8.25
CA ILE A 140 0.71 -18.36 8.60
C ILE A 140 -0.63 -18.84 8.03
N LYS A 141 -1.70 -18.05 8.18
CA LYS A 141 -3.02 -18.35 7.62
C LYS A 141 -3.00 -18.48 6.10
N LEU A 142 -2.20 -17.65 5.40
CA LEU A 142 -2.01 -17.81 3.96
C LEU A 142 -1.50 -19.22 3.62
N GLU A 143 -0.50 -19.71 4.35
CA GLU A 143 0.10 -21.02 4.07
C GLU A 143 -0.81 -22.21 4.45
N THR A 144 -1.72 -22.04 5.40
CA THR A 144 -2.64 -23.11 5.82
C THR A 144 -3.95 -23.12 5.04
N GLU A 145 -4.47 -21.96 4.63
CA GLU A 145 -5.81 -21.83 4.04
C GLU A 145 -5.79 -21.75 2.50
N HIS A 146 -4.69 -21.27 1.89
CA HIS A 146 -4.62 -21.14 0.44
C HIS A 146 -4.46 -22.53 -0.22
N PRO A 147 -5.13 -22.82 -1.36
CA PRO A 147 -5.03 -24.14 -2.03
C PRO A 147 -3.61 -24.55 -2.44
N GLU A 148 -2.76 -23.57 -2.76
CA GLU A 148 -1.32 -23.76 -3.07
C GLU A 148 -0.39 -23.52 -1.86
N GLY A 149 -0.95 -23.45 -0.65
CA GLY A 149 -0.23 -23.26 0.61
C GLY A 149 0.62 -24.47 1.00
N ASN A 150 1.57 -24.26 1.92
CA ASN A 150 2.41 -25.32 2.46
C ASN A 150 2.44 -25.29 4.00
N ALA A 151 1.87 -26.32 4.63
CA ALA A 151 1.84 -26.47 6.08
C ALA A 151 3.24 -26.49 6.74
N GLU A 152 4.26 -27.01 6.04
CA GLU A 152 5.63 -26.97 6.55
C GLU A 152 6.16 -25.53 6.59
N SER A 153 5.85 -24.73 5.55
CA SER A 153 6.17 -23.30 5.53
C SER A 153 5.44 -22.55 6.65
N ALA A 154 4.19 -22.91 6.96
CA ALA A 154 3.45 -22.32 8.07
C ALA A 154 4.18 -22.51 9.42
N ALA A 155 4.69 -23.72 9.71
CA ALA A 155 5.47 -23.98 10.91
C ALA A 155 6.78 -23.17 10.93
N GLN A 156 7.49 -23.10 9.80
CA GLN A 156 8.71 -22.29 9.68
C GLN A 156 8.45 -20.79 9.92
N ILE A 157 7.35 -20.25 9.41
CA ILE A 157 6.93 -18.86 9.61
C ILE A 157 6.60 -18.63 11.09
N HIS A 158 5.90 -19.56 11.75
CA HIS A 158 5.62 -19.48 13.19
C HIS A 158 6.91 -19.39 14.02
N PHE A 159 7.87 -20.27 13.79
CA PHE A 159 9.16 -20.21 14.49
C PHE A 159 9.95 -18.92 14.19
N ARG A 160 9.87 -18.39 12.96
CA ARG A 160 10.47 -17.10 12.62
C ARG A 160 9.82 -15.96 13.40
N ALA A 161 8.50 -15.98 13.52
CA ALA A 161 7.74 -14.96 14.25
C ALA A 161 8.11 -14.95 15.73
N LEU A 162 8.16 -16.11 16.41
CA LEU A 162 8.60 -16.23 17.81
C LEU A 162 10.02 -15.69 18.08
N ARG A 163 10.90 -15.72 17.06
CA ARG A 163 12.27 -15.21 17.15
C ARG A 163 12.39 -13.72 16.82
N CYS A 164 11.41 -13.17 16.11
CA CYS A 164 11.44 -11.81 15.58
C CYS A 164 10.60 -10.85 16.42
N LEU A 165 9.50 -11.33 17.02
CA LEU A 165 8.62 -10.55 17.86
C LEU A 165 9.26 -10.28 19.22
N GLU A 166 9.17 -9.04 19.68
CA GLU A 166 9.68 -8.60 20.97
C GLU A 166 8.53 -8.35 21.96
N GLY A 167 8.73 -8.65 23.25
CA GLY A 167 7.76 -8.33 24.30
C GLY A 167 6.39 -9.00 24.15
N GLU A 168 5.31 -8.24 24.43
CA GLU A 168 3.91 -8.70 24.46
C GLU A 168 3.43 -9.32 23.13
N GLU A 169 3.99 -8.90 22.00
CA GLU A 169 3.62 -9.44 20.68
C GLU A 169 4.00 -10.92 20.52
N ASN A 170 5.05 -11.38 21.21
CA ASN A 170 5.44 -12.79 21.23
C ASN A 170 4.44 -13.63 22.03
N GLU A 171 3.93 -13.09 23.13
CA GLU A 171 2.91 -13.76 23.97
C GLU A 171 1.58 -13.87 23.22
N ASN A 172 1.15 -12.81 22.53
CA ASN A 172 -0.06 -12.80 21.71
C ASN A 172 -0.04 -13.88 20.61
N LEU A 173 1.10 -14.06 19.93
CA LEU A 173 1.24 -15.11 18.92
C LEU A 173 1.09 -16.52 19.52
N SER A 174 1.60 -16.75 20.74
CA SER A 174 1.53 -18.06 21.38
C SER A 174 0.10 -18.48 21.75
N HIS A 175 -0.75 -17.51 22.12
CA HIS A 175 -2.15 -17.75 22.45
C HIS A 175 -3.05 -17.97 21.24
N ASP A 176 -2.83 -17.25 20.14
CA ASP A 176 -3.68 -17.29 18.94
C ASP A 176 -3.36 -18.45 17.98
N THR A 177 -2.34 -19.24 18.29
CA THR A 177 -1.87 -20.37 17.45
C THR A 177 -2.13 -21.75 18.07
N HIS A 178 -2.86 -21.82 19.19
CA HIS A 178 -3.29 -23.06 19.86
C HIS A 178 -4.80 -23.30 19.73
#